data_AF-A0A7I7RW33-F1
#
_entry.id   AF-A0A7I7RW33-F1
#
_cell.length_a   1.000
_cell.length_b   1.000
_cell.length_c   1.000
_cell.angle_alpha   90.00
_cell.angle_beta   90.00
_cell.angle_gamma   90.00
#
_symmetry.space_group_name_H-M   'P 1'
#
loop_
_entity.id
_entity.type
_entity.pdbx_description
1 polymer ?
#
loop_
_entity_poly.entity_id
_entity_poly.type
_entity_poly.pdbx_seq_one_letter_code
_entity_poly.pdbx_strand_id
1 'polypeptide(L)'
;MTGFDKFGWLKALHSDAALTDKDLRLAVVIGVTYTRSDGSGWAVDLDALSAALPGGLSRRRLTDALGRLVNLGYLAETGRSGGGRGVTARRSFDLRKPPTPASGVSRQTPDSTVGGLADPGLWITAETHDASGTGLAETQDASVRNPGRQRPKPLTPASEIVASDLRERPPTGTSTGTPTGGEAAGSRQAAVPPPSSSLPANGKPTYHPRCAKHIHDETAPGCYGCKEAREAAEASAQTAEEREAERRGQIRDAIDSCRHCDPWARLDDLTDCPHHENFRTRQSA
;
A
#
# COMPACT_ATOMS: atom_id res chain seq x y z
N MET A 1 -30.68 6.87 4.77
CA MET A 1 -29.23 7.18 4.86
C MET A 1 -28.99 8.41 4.03
N THR A 2 -28.60 9.53 4.63
CA THR A 2 -28.25 10.75 3.91
C THR A 2 -26.90 10.51 3.23
N GLY A 3 -26.87 10.55 1.89
CA GLY A 3 -25.63 10.42 1.13
C GLY A 3 -24.65 11.55 1.45
N PHE A 4 -23.36 11.32 1.22
CA PHE A 4 -22.36 12.36 1.38
C PHE A 4 -22.41 13.33 0.19
N ASP A 5 -22.46 14.63 0.47
CA ASP A 5 -22.48 15.68 -0.54
C ASP A 5 -21.08 15.85 -1.18
N LYS A 6 -20.76 14.95 -2.12
CA LYS A 6 -19.48 14.98 -2.87
C LYS A 6 -19.28 16.28 -3.63
N PHE A 7 -20.35 16.87 -4.16
CA PHE A 7 -20.26 18.12 -4.91
C PHE A 7 -19.94 19.30 -4.00
N GLY A 8 -20.60 19.42 -2.85
CA GLY A 8 -20.27 20.45 -1.85
C GLY A 8 -18.86 20.26 -1.28
N TRP A 9 -18.40 19.02 -1.15
CA TRP A 9 -17.01 18.73 -0.78
C TRP A 9 -16.01 19.19 -1.84
N LEU A 10 -16.24 18.89 -3.12
CA LEU A 10 -15.39 19.36 -4.24
C LEU A 10 -15.36 20.90 -4.33
N LYS A 11 -16.52 21.56 -4.16
CA LYS A 11 -16.59 23.02 -4.13
C LYS A 11 -15.75 23.60 -3.00
N ALA A 12 -15.86 23.04 -1.79
CA ALA A 12 -15.06 23.46 -0.64
C ALA A 12 -13.56 23.26 -0.89
N LEU A 13 -13.19 22.21 -1.63
CA LEU A 13 -11.82 21.90 -1.97
C LEU A 13 -11.24 22.89 -2.99
N HIS A 14 -12.02 23.26 -4.01
CA HIS A 14 -11.64 24.27 -5.00
C HIS A 14 -11.55 25.69 -4.43
N SER A 15 -12.30 26.01 -3.37
CA SER A 15 -12.28 27.33 -2.73
C SER A 15 -11.14 27.52 -1.73
N ASP A 16 -10.43 26.46 -1.35
CA ASP A 16 -9.38 26.55 -0.34
C ASP A 16 -8.02 26.90 -0.95
N ALA A 17 -7.60 28.14 -0.70
CA ALA A 17 -6.32 28.67 -1.16
C ALA A 17 -5.10 28.05 -0.47
N ALA A 18 -5.28 27.31 0.63
CA ALA A 18 -4.18 26.60 1.30
C ALA A 18 -3.75 25.33 0.55
N LEU A 19 -4.56 24.83 -0.38
CA LEU A 19 -4.27 23.63 -1.15
C LEU A 19 -3.41 23.94 -2.37
N THR A 20 -2.37 23.14 -2.58
CA THR A 20 -1.64 23.17 -3.84
C THR A 20 -2.44 22.47 -4.94
N ASP A 21 -2.17 22.78 -6.22
CA ASP A 21 -2.77 22.07 -7.36
C ASP A 21 -2.57 20.54 -7.27
N LYS A 22 -1.44 20.08 -6.72
CA LYS A 22 -1.19 18.65 -6.49
C LYS A 22 -2.07 18.06 -5.39
N ASP A 23 -2.29 18.79 -4.31
CA ASP A 23 -3.19 18.36 -3.23
C ASP A 23 -4.64 18.27 -3.75
N LEU A 24 -5.04 19.23 -4.60
CA LEU A 24 -6.34 19.24 -5.23
C LEU A 24 -6.55 18.03 -6.15
N ARG A 25 -5.60 17.76 -7.05
CA ARG A 25 -5.66 16.58 -7.94
C ARG A 25 -5.68 15.28 -7.15
N LEU A 26 -4.86 15.17 -6.12
CA LEU A 26 -4.84 14.01 -5.22
C LEU A 26 -6.20 13.78 -4.57
N ALA A 27 -6.80 14.83 -4.02
CA ALA A 27 -8.09 14.73 -3.38
C ALA A 27 -9.19 14.33 -4.37
N VAL A 28 -9.20 14.90 -5.58
CA VAL A 28 -10.15 14.53 -6.64
C VAL A 28 -10.02 13.04 -7.00
N VAL A 29 -8.81 12.53 -7.18
CA VAL A 29 -8.57 11.09 -7.46
C VAL A 29 -9.11 10.21 -6.32
N ILE A 30 -8.93 10.60 -5.06
CA ILE A 30 -9.50 9.86 -3.92
C ILE A 30 -11.04 9.93 -3.92
N GLY A 31 -11.59 11.13 -4.09
CA GLY A 31 -13.04 11.39 -4.05
C GLY A 31 -13.83 10.74 -5.20
N VAL A 32 -13.19 10.54 -6.36
CA VAL A 32 -13.81 9.92 -7.53
C VAL A 32 -13.57 8.42 -7.56
N THR A 33 -12.33 7.97 -7.36
CA THR A 33 -11.93 6.61 -7.68
C THR A 33 -11.97 5.66 -6.49
N TYR A 34 -11.76 6.17 -5.27
CA TYR A 34 -11.50 5.35 -4.09
C TYR A 34 -12.51 5.54 -2.95
N THR A 35 -13.61 6.25 -3.19
CA THR A 35 -14.63 6.52 -2.18
C THR A 35 -16.03 6.19 -2.69
N ARG A 36 -16.84 5.59 -1.82
CA ARG A 36 -18.23 5.25 -2.09
C ARG A 36 -19.12 6.50 -2.11
N SER A 37 -20.40 6.33 -2.46
CA SER A 37 -21.39 7.41 -2.47
C SER A 37 -21.73 7.95 -1.07
N ASP A 38 -21.48 7.19 -0.01
CA ASP A 38 -21.61 7.61 1.39
C ASP A 38 -20.38 8.37 1.92
N GLY A 39 -19.35 8.54 1.08
CA GLY A 39 -18.10 9.21 1.46
C GLY A 39 -17.08 8.28 2.11
N SER A 40 -17.40 7.01 2.36
CA SER A 40 -16.46 6.07 2.95
C SER A 40 -15.39 5.60 1.96
N GLY A 41 -14.13 5.63 2.40
CA GLY A 41 -12.97 5.29 1.59
C GLY A 41 -12.63 3.81 1.58
N TRP A 42 -12.10 3.33 0.46
CA TRP A 42 -11.51 2.00 0.37
C TRP A 42 -10.03 2.04 0.77
N ALA A 43 -9.47 0.88 1.12
CA ALA A 43 -8.04 0.77 1.32
C ALA A 43 -7.32 0.95 -0.01
N VAL A 44 -6.55 2.03 -0.13
CA VAL A 44 -5.80 2.39 -1.33
C VAL A 44 -4.33 2.04 -1.15
N ASP A 45 -3.76 1.40 -2.17
CA ASP A 45 -2.32 1.21 -2.28
C ASP A 45 -1.64 2.55 -2.64
N LEU A 46 -0.66 2.96 -1.84
CA LEU A 46 0.03 4.24 -2.04
C LEU A 46 0.77 4.30 -3.38
N ASP A 47 1.31 3.17 -3.85
CA ASP A 47 2.07 3.15 -5.10
C ASP A 47 1.11 3.26 -6.29
N ALA A 48 -0.06 2.60 -6.24
CA ALA A 48 -1.11 2.74 -7.25
C ALA A 48 -1.73 4.16 -7.27
N LEU A 49 -1.95 4.75 -6.09
CA LEU A 49 -2.42 6.14 -5.97
C LEU A 49 -1.41 7.12 -6.57
N SER A 50 -0.12 6.88 -6.36
CA SER A 50 0.95 7.70 -6.95
C SER A 50 0.96 7.65 -8.48
N ALA A 51 0.70 6.46 -9.06
CA ALA A 51 0.68 6.22 -10.49
C ALA A 51 -0.57 6.81 -11.18
N ALA A 52 -1.68 6.92 -10.44
CA ALA A 52 -2.91 7.55 -10.94
C ALA A 52 -2.80 9.08 -11.10
N LEU A 53 -1.76 9.71 -10.56
CA LEU A 53 -1.58 11.15 -10.61
C LEU A 53 -0.72 11.55 -11.82
N PRO A 54 -1.20 12.48 -12.68
CA PRO A 54 -0.42 12.93 -13.83
C PRO A 54 0.88 13.61 -13.37
N GLY A 55 2.01 13.14 -13.90
CA GLY A 55 3.36 13.58 -13.51
C GLY A 55 3.93 12.86 -12.27
N GLY A 56 3.15 11.97 -11.65
CA GLY A 56 3.57 11.16 -10.50
C GLY A 56 3.85 11.98 -9.23
N LEU A 57 3.81 11.30 -8.09
CA LEU A 57 4.25 11.84 -6.80
C LEU A 57 5.15 10.82 -6.13
N SER A 58 6.33 11.26 -5.66
CA SER A 58 7.14 10.38 -4.82
C SER A 58 6.37 10.00 -3.56
N ARG A 59 6.58 8.79 -3.06
CA ARG A 59 5.85 8.25 -1.90
C ARG A 59 5.87 9.16 -0.67
N ARG A 60 7.00 9.83 -0.42
CA ARG A 60 7.13 10.83 0.64
C ARG A 60 6.21 12.03 0.41
N ARG A 61 6.26 12.64 -0.79
CA ARG A 61 5.40 13.78 -1.14
C ARG A 61 3.92 13.43 -1.14
N LEU A 62 3.57 12.22 -1.58
CA LEU A 62 2.20 11.70 -1.50
C LEU A 62 1.74 11.61 -0.04
N THR A 63 2.58 11.05 0.84
CA THR A 63 2.28 10.94 2.27
C THR A 63 2.10 12.32 2.93
N ASP A 64 2.96 13.28 2.58
CA ASP A 64 2.87 14.66 3.08
C ASP A 64 1.58 15.36 2.59
N ALA A 65 1.21 15.16 1.31
CA ALA A 65 -0.03 15.68 0.73
C ALA A 65 -1.28 15.09 1.39
N LEU A 66 -1.31 13.77 1.60
CA LEU A 66 -2.37 13.11 2.36
C LEU A 66 -2.46 13.66 3.79
N GLY A 67 -1.32 13.89 4.45
CA GLY A 67 -1.26 14.50 5.78
C GLY A 67 -1.85 15.91 5.79
N ARG A 68 -1.55 16.75 4.79
CA ARG A 68 -2.16 18.08 4.66
C ARG A 68 -3.67 18.01 4.51
N LEU A 69 -4.19 17.14 3.64
CA LEU A 69 -5.63 16.97 3.43
C LEU A 69 -6.34 16.48 4.69
N VAL A 70 -5.71 15.61 5.49
CA VAL A 70 -6.22 15.19 6.80
C VAL A 70 -6.22 16.35 7.79
N ASN A 71 -5.13 17.10 7.88
CA ASN A 71 -5.00 18.24 8.80
C ASN A 71 -5.99 19.37 8.49
N LEU A 72 -6.28 19.61 7.21
CA LEU A 72 -7.28 20.58 6.75
C LEU A 72 -8.72 20.06 6.93
N GLY A 73 -8.89 18.78 7.28
CA GLY A 73 -10.21 18.19 7.54
C GLY A 73 -10.97 17.74 6.30
N TYR A 74 -10.32 17.63 5.14
CA TYR A 74 -10.92 17.08 3.92
C TYR A 74 -11.00 15.55 3.93
N LEU A 75 -10.07 14.91 4.64
CA LEU A 75 -9.98 13.46 4.78
C LEU A 75 -9.90 13.06 6.25
N ALA A 76 -10.45 11.88 6.58
CA ALA A 76 -10.21 11.21 7.84
C ALA A 76 -9.57 9.85 7.59
N GLU A 77 -8.34 9.65 8.07
CA GLU A 77 -7.67 8.34 7.97
C GLU A 77 -8.39 7.33 8.88
N THR A 78 -9.06 6.35 8.26
CA THR A 78 -9.85 5.33 8.97
C THR A 78 -9.10 4.03 9.19
N GLY A 79 -8.00 3.81 8.47
CA GLY A 79 -7.25 2.58 8.53
C GLY A 79 -5.90 2.68 7.85
N ARG A 80 -4.93 1.96 8.43
CA ARG A 80 -3.58 1.84 7.91
C ARG A 80 -3.14 0.38 8.00
N SER A 81 -2.70 -0.20 6.89
CA SER A 81 -1.93 -1.44 6.94
C SER A 81 -0.45 -1.12 6.90
N GLY A 82 0.30 -1.59 7.89
CA GLY A 82 1.75 -1.59 7.85
C GLY A 82 2.18 -2.59 6.78
N GLY A 83 2.65 -2.10 5.64
CA GLY A 83 3.23 -2.96 4.61
C GLY A 83 4.38 -3.77 5.20
N GLY A 84 4.38 -5.08 4.98
CA GLY A 84 5.46 -6.01 5.36
C GLY A 84 6.27 -6.45 4.13
N ARG A 85 7.21 -7.39 4.30
CA ARG A 85 7.89 -8.01 3.15
C ARG A 85 6.83 -8.61 2.20
N GLY A 86 6.79 -8.12 0.96
CA GLY A 86 5.83 -8.55 -0.06
C GLY A 86 4.41 -7.99 0.08
N VAL A 87 4.12 -7.14 1.07
CA VAL A 87 2.79 -6.54 1.25
C VAL A 87 2.87 -5.03 1.08
N THR A 88 2.13 -4.49 0.10
CA THR A 88 2.07 -3.05 -0.12
C THR A 88 1.32 -2.35 1.01
N ALA A 89 1.83 -1.19 1.42
CA ALA A 89 1.19 -0.38 2.45
C ALA A 89 -0.10 0.23 1.89
N ARG A 90 -1.20 0.04 2.61
CA ARG A 90 -2.51 0.58 2.23
C ARG A 90 -3.03 1.54 3.27
N ARG A 91 -3.81 2.53 2.83
CA ARG A 91 -4.50 3.49 3.70
C ARG A 91 -5.93 3.69 3.23
N SER A 92 -6.87 3.81 4.15
CA SER A 92 -8.26 4.17 3.86
C SER A 92 -8.59 5.55 4.40
N PHE A 93 -9.35 6.33 3.63
CA PHE A 93 -9.71 7.71 3.94
C PHE A 93 -11.19 7.96 3.71
N ASP A 94 -11.91 8.34 4.76
CA ASP A 94 -13.28 8.83 4.61
C ASP A 94 -13.25 10.32 4.24
N LEU A 95 -14.15 10.71 3.34
CA LEU A 95 -14.32 12.12 2.97
C LEU A 95 -14.96 12.87 4.14
N ARG A 96 -14.42 14.04 4.45
CA ARG A 96 -15.01 14.97 5.40
C ARG A 96 -15.12 16.34 4.76
N LYS A 97 -16.26 17.00 5.00
CA LYS A 97 -16.40 18.40 4.66
C LYS A 97 -15.66 19.17 5.76
N PRO A 98 -14.63 19.98 5.43
CA PRO A 98 -14.00 20.80 6.44
C PRO A 98 -15.09 21.68 7.08
N PRO A 99 -14.99 21.98 8.38
CA PRO A 99 -15.87 22.97 8.98
C PRO A 99 -15.69 24.24 8.15
N THR A 100 -16.76 24.66 7.46
CA THR A 100 -16.74 25.89 6.69
C THR A 100 -16.22 26.94 7.65
N PRO A 101 -15.09 27.64 7.37
CA PRO A 101 -14.68 28.71 8.23
C PRO A 101 -15.89 29.63 8.29
N ALA A 102 -16.50 29.76 9.48
CA ALA A 102 -17.76 30.46 9.63
C ALA A 102 -17.55 31.84 9.00
N SER A 103 -18.11 32.04 7.80
CA SER A 103 -17.91 33.23 6.99
C SER A 103 -18.21 34.42 7.90
N GLY A 104 -17.18 35.15 8.33
CA GLY A 104 -17.35 36.35 9.14
C GLY A 104 -16.58 36.43 10.45
N VAL A 105 -15.96 35.37 10.98
CA VAL A 105 -14.96 35.58 12.05
C VAL A 105 -13.64 35.96 11.39
N SER A 106 -13.58 37.20 10.91
CA SER A 106 -12.33 37.89 10.66
C SER A 106 -11.49 37.68 11.91
N ARG A 107 -10.37 36.96 11.80
CA ARG A 107 -9.36 36.93 12.86
C ARG A 107 -8.90 38.37 12.98
N GLN A 108 -9.56 39.14 13.86
CA GLN A 108 -9.01 40.37 14.38
C GLN A 108 -7.70 39.93 15.04
N THR A 109 -6.61 40.10 14.30
CA THR A 109 -5.31 40.37 14.90
C THR A 109 -5.58 41.40 16.00
N PRO A 110 -5.31 41.10 17.28
CA PRO A 110 -5.42 42.11 18.32
C PRO A 110 -4.52 43.26 17.90
N ASP A 111 -5.18 44.35 17.51
CA ASP A 111 -4.56 45.53 16.98
C ASP A 111 -3.82 46.20 18.13
N SER A 112 -2.49 46.16 18.03
CA SER A 112 -1.61 47.03 18.80
C SER A 112 -1.92 48.47 18.39
N THR A 113 -2.84 49.06 19.14
CA THR A 113 -3.21 50.47 19.07
C THR A 113 -1.99 51.35 19.29
N VAL A 114 -1.48 52.02 18.24
CA VAL A 114 -0.99 53.41 18.34
C VAL A 114 -1.21 54.14 17.00
N GLY A 115 -2.32 54.89 16.92
CA GLY A 115 -2.41 56.25 16.39
C GLY A 115 -2.03 56.56 14.93
N GLY A 116 -3.02 56.90 14.12
CA GLY A 116 -2.80 57.65 12.87
C GLY A 116 -4.10 57.99 12.15
N LEU A 117 -4.50 59.26 12.21
CA LEU A 117 -5.72 59.85 11.66
C LEU A 117 -5.81 59.81 10.11
N ALA A 118 -7.06 59.71 9.65
CA ALA A 118 -7.66 60.22 8.40
C ALA A 118 -7.40 59.47 7.07
N ASP A 119 -8.47 58.88 6.49
CA ASP A 119 -9.19 59.47 5.34
C ASP A 119 -10.49 58.65 5.01
N PRO A 120 -11.64 59.26 4.64
CA PRO A 120 -12.87 58.57 4.27
C PRO A 120 -13.17 58.63 2.75
N GLY A 121 -13.46 57.48 2.13
CA GLY A 121 -14.00 57.42 0.76
C GLY A 121 -14.24 55.96 0.33
N LEU A 122 -15.37 55.33 0.65
CA LEU A 122 -16.70 55.50 0.05
C LEU A 122 -16.78 55.04 -1.42
N TRP A 123 -16.86 53.74 -1.68
CA TRP A 123 -17.69 53.21 -2.77
C TRP A 123 -18.05 51.74 -2.55
N ILE A 124 -19.30 51.58 -2.11
CA ILE A 124 -20.12 50.39 -2.20
C ILE A 124 -20.65 50.34 -3.64
N THR A 125 -20.46 49.22 -4.34
CA THR A 125 -21.46 48.70 -5.27
C THR A 125 -21.48 47.19 -5.19
N ALA A 126 -22.58 46.67 -4.65
CA ALA A 126 -23.00 45.30 -4.78
C ALA A 126 -23.44 45.05 -6.24
N GLU A 127 -22.97 43.96 -6.85
CA GLU A 127 -23.67 43.33 -7.98
C GLU A 127 -23.74 41.83 -7.72
N THR A 128 -24.91 41.43 -7.23
CA THR A 128 -25.46 40.09 -7.29
C THR A 128 -25.84 39.77 -8.74
N HIS A 129 -25.18 38.78 -9.35
CA HIS A 129 -25.66 38.17 -10.58
C HIS A 129 -26.28 36.81 -10.28
N ASP A 130 -27.61 36.79 -10.27
CA ASP A 130 -28.42 35.59 -10.40
C ASP A 130 -28.34 35.09 -11.85
N ALA A 131 -27.79 33.90 -12.05
CA ALA A 131 -27.93 33.14 -13.29
C ALA A 131 -28.87 31.96 -13.04
N SER A 132 -30.16 32.21 -13.24
CA SER A 132 -31.15 31.17 -13.48
C SER A 132 -30.91 30.58 -14.88
N GLY A 133 -30.41 29.35 -14.92
CA GLY A 133 -30.31 28.54 -16.13
C GLY A 133 -31.21 27.31 -16.01
N THR A 134 -32.48 27.48 -16.38
CA THR A 134 -33.42 26.39 -16.67
C THR A 134 -33.08 25.73 -17.99
N GLY A 135 -33.07 24.39 -18.04
CA GLY A 135 -33.48 23.65 -19.24
C GLY A 135 -32.56 22.51 -19.71
N LEU A 136 -33.10 21.29 -19.55
CA LEU A 136 -33.12 20.19 -20.53
C LEU A 136 -31.78 19.52 -20.90
N ALA A 137 -31.60 18.28 -20.45
CA ALA A 137 -31.90 17.11 -21.28
C ALA A 137 -31.60 15.81 -20.53
N GLU A 138 -32.66 15.05 -20.39
CA GLU A 138 -32.75 13.64 -20.05
C GLU A 138 -32.01 12.79 -21.09
N THR A 139 -31.02 12.01 -20.66
CA THR A 139 -30.58 10.82 -21.39
C THR A 139 -30.76 9.61 -20.49
N GLN A 140 -31.85 8.90 -20.77
CA GLN A 140 -32.09 7.55 -20.33
C GLN A 140 -31.08 6.59 -20.98
N ASP A 141 -30.87 5.50 -20.24
CA ASP A 141 -30.60 4.15 -20.74
C ASP A 141 -29.18 3.80 -21.20
N ALA A 142 -28.47 3.15 -20.28
CA ALA A 142 -27.55 2.06 -20.62
C ALA A 142 -27.53 1.05 -19.47
N SER A 143 -28.63 0.30 -19.34
CA SER A 143 -28.66 -0.99 -18.68
C SER A 143 -27.79 -2.00 -19.45
N VAL A 144 -26.49 -2.06 -19.16
CA VAL A 144 -25.62 -3.14 -19.66
C VAL A 144 -25.33 -4.13 -18.54
N ARG A 145 -26.19 -5.14 -18.52
CA ARG A 145 -25.98 -6.55 -18.19
C ARG A 145 -24.67 -6.89 -17.47
N ASN A 146 -24.85 -7.26 -16.20
CA ASN A 146 -24.01 -8.15 -15.42
C ASN A 146 -23.94 -9.54 -16.12
N PRO A 147 -22.80 -9.98 -16.71
CA PRO A 147 -22.67 -11.34 -17.16
C PRO A 147 -22.28 -12.19 -15.95
N GLY A 148 -23.30 -12.88 -15.43
CA GLY A 148 -23.13 -13.88 -14.39
C GLY A 148 -22.10 -14.95 -14.79
N ARG A 149 -21.27 -15.29 -13.81
CA ARG A 149 -20.97 -16.66 -13.40
C ARG A 149 -21.23 -17.73 -14.46
N GLN A 150 -20.23 -18.05 -15.26
CA GLN A 150 -19.98 -19.44 -15.63
C GLN A 150 -18.52 -19.76 -15.37
N ARG A 151 -18.31 -20.55 -14.31
CA ARG A 151 -17.04 -21.16 -13.96
C ARG A 151 -17.05 -22.55 -14.61
N PRO A 152 -16.26 -22.81 -15.66
CA PRO A 152 -16.10 -24.17 -16.15
C PRO A 152 -15.47 -25.02 -15.03
N LYS A 153 -16.08 -26.17 -14.72
CA LYS A 153 -15.46 -27.19 -13.87
C LYS A 153 -14.18 -27.68 -14.58
N PRO A 154 -13.01 -27.71 -13.93
CA PRO A 154 -11.87 -28.40 -14.48
C PRO A 154 -12.18 -29.90 -14.51
N LEU A 155 -12.12 -30.47 -15.72
CA LEU A 155 -12.00 -31.91 -15.94
C LEU A 155 -10.66 -32.34 -15.35
N THR A 156 -10.70 -33.29 -14.42
CA THR A 156 -9.56 -34.09 -13.98
C THR A 156 -9.04 -34.93 -15.15
N PRO A 157 -7.78 -34.76 -15.61
CA PRO A 157 -7.10 -35.83 -16.30
C PRO A 157 -6.52 -36.80 -15.27
N ALA A 158 -6.62 -38.08 -15.63
CA ALA A 158 -6.32 -39.24 -14.83
C ALA A 158 -4.86 -39.33 -14.40
N SER A 159 -4.67 -39.98 -13.27
CA SER A 159 -3.42 -40.46 -12.71
C SER A 159 -2.61 -41.24 -13.74
N GLU A 160 -1.35 -40.85 -13.94
CA GLU A 160 -0.34 -41.75 -14.47
C GLU A 160 0.60 -42.14 -13.33
N ILE A 161 0.38 -43.37 -12.87
CA ILE A 161 1.23 -44.10 -11.93
C ILE A 161 2.44 -44.54 -12.74
N VAL A 162 3.63 -44.03 -12.42
CA VAL A 162 4.89 -44.68 -12.80
C VAL A 162 5.70 -44.94 -11.55
N ALA A 163 6.14 -46.19 -11.48
CA ALA A 163 6.67 -46.88 -10.33
C ALA A 163 8.04 -46.36 -9.87
N SER A 164 8.28 -46.60 -8.59
CA SER A 164 9.56 -46.53 -7.90
C SER A 164 10.60 -47.43 -8.56
N ASP A 165 11.86 -47.01 -8.59
CA ASP A 165 12.95 -47.95 -8.34
C ASP A 165 14.26 -47.31 -7.84
N LEU A 166 14.84 -48.01 -6.86
CA LEU A 166 16.26 -48.21 -6.51
C LEU A 166 17.15 -46.99 -6.20
N ARG A 167 17.55 -46.81 -4.92
CA ARG A 167 18.88 -47.14 -4.30
C ARG A 167 20.00 -46.17 -4.76
N GLU A 168 20.84 -45.57 -3.92
CA GLU A 168 21.75 -46.15 -2.92
C GLU A 168 22.19 -45.10 -1.87
N ARG A 169 22.30 -45.52 -0.60
CA ARG A 169 23.26 -45.02 0.43
C ARG A 169 24.58 -45.79 0.21
N PRO A 170 25.81 -45.31 0.53
CA PRO A 170 26.24 -44.81 1.87
C PRO A 170 27.50 -43.87 1.80
N PRO A 171 28.46 -43.77 2.76
CA PRO A 171 28.45 -43.92 4.23
C PRO A 171 28.97 -42.68 5.03
N THR A 172 28.61 -42.69 6.31
CA THR A 172 29.38 -42.35 7.53
C THR A 172 30.71 -41.60 7.39
N GLY A 173 30.75 -40.37 7.93
CA GLY A 173 31.96 -39.65 8.30
C GLY A 173 31.94 -39.27 9.78
N THR A 174 32.72 -39.99 10.58
CA THR A 174 33.05 -39.72 11.98
C THR A 174 34.11 -38.61 12.02
N SER A 175 33.97 -37.62 12.89
CA SER A 175 35.14 -36.88 13.39
C SER A 175 34.91 -36.28 14.76
N THR A 176 35.81 -36.67 15.65
CA THR A 176 35.93 -36.34 17.07
C THR A 176 36.99 -35.23 17.19
N GLY A 177 36.75 -34.19 18.00
CA GLY A 177 37.73 -33.12 18.22
C GLY A 177 37.36 -32.12 19.31
N THR A 178 37.63 -32.53 20.56
CA THR A 178 38.12 -31.85 21.79
C THR A 178 37.95 -30.33 22.01
N PRO A 179 37.59 -29.88 23.24
CA PRO A 179 37.33 -28.49 23.60
C PRO A 179 38.59 -27.72 24.08
N THR A 180 38.58 -26.40 23.94
CA THR A 180 39.50 -25.49 24.64
C THR A 180 38.73 -24.29 25.18
N GLY A 181 38.86 -24.05 26.48
CA GLY A 181 38.18 -22.99 27.23
C GLY A 181 38.77 -21.59 27.04
N GLY A 182 38.05 -20.61 27.57
CA GLY A 182 38.46 -19.22 27.69
C GLY A 182 37.39 -18.40 28.41
N GLU A 183 37.57 -18.23 29.71
CA GLU A 183 36.84 -17.26 30.54
C GLU A 183 37.25 -15.82 30.19
N ALA A 184 36.30 -14.88 30.20
CA ALA A 184 36.35 -13.64 31.01
C ALA A 184 35.43 -12.52 30.49
N ALA A 185 34.51 -12.11 31.39
CA ALA A 185 34.13 -10.75 31.75
C ALA A 185 33.76 -9.70 30.66
N GLY A 186 32.54 -9.16 30.77
CA GLY A 186 32.17 -7.93 30.07
C GLY A 186 30.70 -7.50 30.22
N SER A 187 30.24 -7.28 31.45
CA SER A 187 28.91 -6.75 31.76
C SER A 187 28.70 -5.33 31.21
N ARG A 188 27.75 -5.15 30.29
CA ARG A 188 26.99 -3.89 30.09
C ARG A 188 25.56 -4.22 29.67
N GLN A 189 24.64 -4.22 30.63
CA GLN A 189 23.20 -4.22 30.39
C GLN A 189 22.80 -2.89 29.74
N ALA A 190 22.55 -2.91 28.43
CA ALA A 190 21.69 -1.92 27.79
C ALA A 190 20.25 -2.44 27.86
N ALA A 191 19.34 -1.61 28.37
CA ALA A 191 17.92 -1.92 28.46
C ALA A 191 17.38 -2.26 27.06
N VAL A 192 17.00 -3.52 26.87
CA VAL A 192 16.39 -4.03 25.65
C VAL A 192 14.96 -3.45 25.56
N PRO A 193 14.59 -2.74 24.48
CA PRO A 193 13.19 -2.33 24.28
C PRO A 193 12.30 -3.58 24.16
N PRO A 194 11.05 -3.56 24.67
CA PRO A 194 10.18 -4.72 24.62
C PRO A 194 9.97 -5.18 23.17
N PRO A 195 9.91 -6.50 22.91
CA PRO A 195 9.70 -7.01 21.56
C PRO A 195 8.31 -6.55 21.08
N SER A 196 8.29 -5.74 20.02
CA SER A 196 7.07 -5.44 19.29
C SER A 196 6.55 -6.74 18.69
N SER A 197 5.53 -7.32 19.34
CA SER A 197 4.75 -8.44 18.85
C SER A 197 3.90 -7.98 17.66
N SER A 198 4.51 -7.88 16.48
CA SER A 198 3.77 -7.72 15.23
C SER A 198 3.09 -9.05 14.90
N LEU A 199 1.88 -9.23 15.43
CA LEU A 199 1.01 -10.33 15.07
C LEU A 199 0.61 -10.21 13.58
N PRO A 200 0.85 -11.23 12.74
CA PRO A 200 0.33 -11.23 11.38
C PRO A 200 -1.20 -11.39 11.40
N ALA A 201 -1.86 -10.86 10.37
CA ALA A 201 -3.32 -10.80 10.24
C ALA A 201 -4.06 -12.16 10.27
N ASN A 202 -3.34 -13.29 10.23
CA ASN A 202 -3.91 -14.64 10.30
C ASN A 202 -3.95 -15.22 11.73
N GLY A 203 -3.67 -14.44 12.77
CA GLY A 203 -3.85 -14.83 14.18
C GLY A 203 -2.94 -15.96 14.68
N LYS A 204 -2.16 -16.61 13.80
CA LYS A 204 -1.13 -17.56 14.19
C LYS A 204 0.12 -16.78 14.60
N PRO A 205 0.59 -16.90 15.85
CA PRO A 205 1.88 -16.35 16.25
C PRO A 205 2.97 -16.92 15.34
N THR A 206 3.69 -16.04 14.62
CA THR A 206 4.88 -16.44 13.87
C THR A 206 6.00 -16.60 14.87
N TYR A 207 6.24 -17.85 15.29
CA TYR A 207 7.39 -18.14 16.13
C TYR A 207 8.68 -18.02 15.30
N HIS A 208 9.69 -17.39 15.89
CA HIS A 208 11.06 -17.47 15.37
C HIS A 208 11.50 -18.93 15.26
N PRO A 209 12.44 -19.28 14.34
CA PRO A 209 12.98 -20.63 14.21
C PRO A 209 13.55 -21.13 15.55
N ARG A 210 13.16 -22.34 15.97
CA ARG A 210 13.56 -22.93 17.27
C ARG A 210 14.01 -24.36 17.09
N CYS A 211 14.80 -24.86 18.04
CA CYS A 211 15.06 -26.29 18.12
C CYS A 211 13.82 -27.05 18.61
N ALA A 212 13.79 -28.37 18.38
CA ALA A 212 12.68 -29.22 18.78
C ALA A 212 12.35 -29.18 20.28
N LYS A 213 13.34 -28.88 21.13
CA LYS A 213 13.16 -28.78 22.58
C LYS A 213 12.43 -27.51 23.03
N HIS A 214 12.46 -26.45 22.24
CA HIS A 214 11.89 -25.15 22.59
C HIS A 214 10.81 -24.69 21.59
N ILE A 215 10.21 -25.62 20.85
CA ILE A 215 9.24 -25.32 19.78
C ILE A 215 7.96 -24.64 20.29
N HIS A 216 7.58 -24.91 21.55
CA HIS A 216 6.37 -24.38 22.19
C HIS A 216 6.61 -23.27 23.21
N ASP A 217 7.88 -22.97 23.54
CA ASP A 217 8.17 -21.89 24.45
C ASP A 217 7.82 -20.56 23.78
N GLU A 218 7.42 -19.52 24.51
CA GLU A 218 7.23 -18.20 23.90
C GLU A 218 8.56 -17.45 23.80
N THR A 219 9.45 -17.67 24.77
CA THR A 219 10.78 -17.05 24.85
C THR A 219 11.85 -18.15 24.88
N ALA A 220 12.27 -18.60 23.70
CA ALA A 220 13.32 -19.62 23.61
C ALA A 220 14.63 -19.10 24.20
N PRO A 221 15.31 -19.88 25.06
CA PRO A 221 16.61 -19.52 25.59
C PRO A 221 17.66 -19.49 24.46
N GLY A 222 18.78 -18.79 24.71
CA GLY A 222 19.94 -18.73 23.80
C GLY A 222 20.73 -20.04 23.71
N CYS A 223 20.05 -21.19 23.65
CA CYS A 223 20.71 -22.48 23.53
C CYS A 223 21.32 -22.66 22.13
N TYR A 224 22.34 -23.52 22.04
CA TYR A 224 23.04 -23.79 20.79
C TYR A 224 22.10 -24.23 19.66
N GLY A 225 21.15 -25.14 19.94
CA GLY A 225 20.20 -25.61 18.93
C GLY A 225 19.23 -24.52 18.41
N CYS A 226 18.84 -23.56 19.24
CA CYS A 226 18.01 -22.43 18.76
C CYS A 226 18.84 -21.46 17.92
N LYS A 227 20.13 -21.28 18.23
CA LYS A 227 21.05 -20.49 17.41
C LYS A 227 21.21 -21.11 16.02
N GLU A 228 21.47 -22.41 15.96
CA GLU A 228 21.62 -23.16 14.72
C GLU A 228 20.33 -23.14 13.88
N ALA A 229 19.16 -23.32 14.51
CA ALA A 229 17.87 -23.22 13.82
C ALA A 229 17.62 -21.83 13.20
N ARG A 230 18.06 -20.77 13.89
CA ARG A 230 17.98 -19.39 13.37
C ARG A 230 18.94 -19.18 12.20
N GLU A 231 20.18 -19.62 12.32
CA GLU A 231 21.17 -19.53 11.24
C GLU A 231 20.72 -20.33 10.01
N ALA A 232 20.17 -21.53 10.19
CA ALA A 232 19.62 -22.33 9.10
C ALA A 232 18.42 -21.67 8.43
N ALA A 233 17.53 -21.04 9.19
CA ALA A 233 16.40 -20.29 8.65
C ALA A 233 16.87 -19.05 7.87
N GLU A 234 17.84 -18.30 8.41
CA GLU A 234 18.46 -17.15 7.73
C GLU A 234 19.14 -17.58 6.43
N ALA A 235 19.91 -18.67 6.45
CA ALA A 235 20.52 -19.24 5.25
C ALA A 235 19.45 -19.67 4.23
N SER A 236 18.38 -20.34 4.67
CA SER A 236 17.29 -20.74 3.76
C SER A 236 16.58 -19.53 3.15
N ALA A 237 16.39 -18.46 3.92
CA ALA A 237 15.80 -17.21 3.45
C ALA A 237 16.71 -16.51 2.43
N GLN A 238 18.03 -16.49 2.66
CA GLN A 238 19.00 -15.96 1.71
C GLN A 238 18.98 -16.75 0.39
N THR A 239 19.01 -18.08 0.44
CA THR A 239 18.95 -18.89 -0.80
C THR A 239 17.61 -18.73 -1.55
N ALA A 240 16.51 -18.48 -0.83
CA ALA A 240 15.22 -18.23 -1.45
C ALA A 240 15.18 -16.86 -2.14
N GLU A 241 15.75 -15.83 -1.49
CA GLU A 241 15.89 -14.49 -2.06
C GLU A 241 16.79 -14.49 -3.30
N GLU A 242 17.91 -15.21 -3.26
CA GLU A 242 18.81 -15.40 -4.40
C GLU A 242 18.11 -16.08 -5.59
N ARG A 243 17.39 -17.19 -5.36
CA ARG A 243 16.59 -17.86 -6.40
C ARG A 243 15.50 -16.96 -6.97
N GLU A 244 14.86 -16.13 -6.15
CA GLU A 244 13.86 -15.17 -6.63
C GLU A 244 14.49 -14.04 -7.45
N ALA A 245 15.68 -13.57 -7.05
CA ALA A 245 16.44 -12.58 -7.79
C ALA A 245 16.91 -13.13 -9.14
N GLU A 246 17.45 -14.34 -9.18
CA GLU A 246 17.84 -15.04 -10.40
C GLU A 246 16.64 -15.22 -11.33
N ARG A 247 15.50 -15.68 -10.81
CA ARG A 247 14.25 -15.80 -11.58
C ARG A 247 13.83 -14.45 -12.17
N ARG A 248 13.91 -13.35 -11.40
CA ARG A 248 13.59 -12.00 -11.90
C ARG A 248 14.57 -11.54 -12.98
N GLY A 249 15.86 -11.91 -12.88
CA GLY A 249 16.86 -11.69 -13.91
C GLY A 249 16.52 -12.42 -15.21
N GLN A 250 16.28 -13.72 -15.13
CA GLN A 250 15.89 -14.55 -16.29
C GLN A 250 14.64 -14.01 -17.01
N ILE A 251 13.65 -13.51 -16.27
CA ILE A 251 12.46 -12.88 -16.85
C ILE A 251 12.84 -11.62 -17.64
N ARG A 252 13.69 -10.76 -17.07
CA ARG A 252 14.14 -9.53 -17.75
C ARG A 252 14.97 -9.85 -18.99
N ASP A 253 15.90 -10.79 -18.90
CA ASP A 253 16.71 -11.21 -20.04
C ASP A 253 15.84 -11.81 -21.18
N ALA A 254 14.78 -12.55 -20.84
CA ALA A 254 13.82 -13.07 -21.81
C ALA A 254 12.99 -11.96 -22.49
N ILE A 255 12.65 -10.89 -21.77
CA ILE A 255 11.95 -9.73 -22.34
C ILE A 255 12.89 -8.94 -23.24
N ASP A 256 14.10 -8.64 -22.77
CA ASP A 256 15.09 -7.83 -23.48
C ASP A 256 15.59 -8.52 -24.76
N SER A 257 15.61 -9.86 -24.79
CA SER A 257 15.94 -10.65 -25.98
C SER A 257 14.77 -10.80 -26.98
N CYS A 258 13.53 -10.50 -26.59
CA CYS A 258 12.38 -10.60 -27.46
C CYS A 258 12.22 -9.34 -28.32
N ARG A 259 12.51 -9.45 -29.62
CA ARG A 259 12.41 -8.33 -30.58
C ARG A 259 11.01 -7.70 -30.70
N HIS A 260 9.97 -8.44 -30.33
CA HIS A 260 8.57 -8.04 -30.49
C HIS A 260 7.94 -7.49 -29.21
N CYS A 261 8.64 -7.58 -28.09
CA CYS A 261 8.13 -7.06 -26.82
C CYS A 261 8.66 -5.67 -26.55
N ASP A 262 7.79 -4.84 -25.98
CA ASP A 262 8.22 -3.63 -25.31
C ASP A 262 9.02 -3.97 -24.01
N PRO A 263 9.66 -2.98 -23.36
CA PRO A 263 10.34 -3.18 -22.08
C PRO A 263 9.45 -3.70 -20.94
N TRP A 264 8.13 -3.82 -21.17
CA TRP A 264 7.13 -4.31 -20.23
C TRP A 264 6.52 -5.65 -20.64
N ALA A 265 7.17 -6.38 -21.56
CA ALA A 265 6.76 -7.69 -22.05
C ALA A 265 5.41 -7.72 -22.79
N ARG A 266 5.03 -6.61 -23.46
CA ARG A 266 3.77 -6.52 -24.22
C ARG A 266 4.06 -6.44 -25.71
N LEU A 267 3.18 -7.07 -26.48
CA LEU A 267 3.00 -6.76 -27.89
C LEU A 267 2.30 -5.40 -28.04
N ASP A 268 2.43 -4.78 -29.20
CA ASP A 268 1.80 -3.49 -29.52
C ASP A 268 0.27 -3.51 -29.39
N ASP A 269 -0.35 -4.68 -29.54
CA ASP A 269 -1.79 -4.92 -29.41
C ASP A 269 -2.23 -5.28 -27.98
N LEU A 270 -1.33 -5.16 -27.00
CA LEU A 270 -1.51 -5.50 -25.58
C LEU A 270 -1.78 -6.99 -25.31
N THR A 271 -1.59 -7.87 -26.29
CA THR A 271 -1.67 -9.32 -26.07
C THR A 271 -0.37 -9.87 -25.46
N ASP A 272 -0.47 -11.06 -24.86
CA ASP A 272 0.68 -11.74 -24.29
C ASP A 272 1.57 -12.30 -25.41
N CYS A 273 2.88 -12.06 -25.33
CA CYS A 273 3.80 -12.59 -26.32
C CYS A 273 3.84 -14.12 -26.27
N PRO A 274 3.65 -14.83 -27.41
CA PRO A 274 3.71 -16.30 -27.43
C PRO A 274 5.14 -16.86 -27.23
N HIS A 275 6.16 -16.00 -27.31
CA HIS A 275 7.56 -16.41 -27.24
C HIS A 275 8.10 -16.60 -25.81
N HIS A 276 7.37 -16.12 -24.79
CA HIS A 276 7.76 -16.32 -23.39
C HIS A 276 6.52 -16.56 -22.52
N GLU A 277 6.67 -17.32 -21.43
CA GLU A 277 5.56 -17.56 -20.50
C GLU A 277 4.96 -16.23 -20.01
N ASN A 278 3.64 -16.17 -19.85
CA ASN A 278 2.99 -14.98 -19.32
C ASN A 278 3.40 -14.77 -17.85
N PHE A 279 4.34 -13.86 -17.64
CA PHE A 279 4.91 -13.59 -16.33
C PHE A 279 3.91 -13.00 -15.32
N ARG A 280 2.71 -12.58 -15.78
CA ARG A 280 1.65 -12.01 -14.94
C ARG A 280 0.79 -13.04 -14.23
N THR A 281 0.52 -14.20 -14.86
CA THR A 281 -0.38 -15.22 -14.28
C THR A 281 0.25 -15.99 -13.12
N ARG A 282 1.59 -16.04 -13.03
CA ARG A 282 2.31 -16.73 -11.95
C ARG A 282 2.43 -15.96 -10.63
N GLN A 283 1.95 -14.72 -10.51
CA GLN A 283 1.93 -14.00 -9.22
C GLN A 283 0.68 -14.28 -8.36
N SER A 284 -0.28 -15.04 -8.88
CA SER A 284 -1.58 -15.29 -8.25
C SER A 284 -1.82 -16.75 -7.81
N ALA A 285 -0.79 -17.59 -7.79
CA ALA A 285 -0.81 -18.94 -7.24
C ALA A 285 0.07 -19.01 -5.98
#